data_AF-A0A428Z371-F1
#
_entry.id   AF-A0A428Z371-F1
#
_cell.length_a   1.000
_cell.length_b   1.000
_cell.length_c   1.000
_cell.angle_alpha   90.00
_cell.angle_beta   90.00
_cell.angle_gamma   90.00
#
_symmetry.space_group_name_H-M   'P 1'
#
loop_
_entity.id
_entity.type
_entity.pdbx_description
1 polymer ?
#
loop_
_entity_poly.entity_id
_entity_poly.type
_entity_poly.pdbx_seq_one_letter_code
_entity_poly.pdbx_strand_id
1 'polypeptide(L)'
;MARRRPDPAQQDLFADQLDEMTATVPPENPVAVSGFGGQPDVAAAVLNEIMDGRYGFIEKTGRVVEVDPDRSCRFSEVEDTILHLEKERYIELGEMIACRHGAIIRQVTRYKLTKAGTTLRKRWASLKPRNA
;
A
#
# COMPACT_ATOMS: atom_id res chain seq x y z
N MET A 1 -55.27 -46.11 24.13
CA MET A 1 -54.01 -45.36 23.96
C MET A 1 -54.18 -43.98 24.58
N ALA A 2 -53.73 -43.79 25.82
CA ALA A 2 -53.91 -42.56 26.57
C ALA A 2 -52.71 -41.62 26.35
N ARG A 3 -52.96 -40.37 25.92
CA ARG A 3 -51.93 -39.34 25.79
C ARG A 3 -51.54 -38.86 27.19
N ARG A 4 -50.27 -39.04 27.57
CA ARG A 4 -49.72 -38.48 28.82
C ARG A 4 -49.71 -36.95 28.71
N ARG A 5 -50.30 -36.26 29.69
CA ARG A 5 -50.16 -34.80 29.85
C ARG A 5 -48.73 -34.50 30.33
N PRO A 6 -48.04 -33.49 29.76
CA PRO A 6 -46.75 -33.06 30.27
C PRO A 6 -46.92 -32.35 31.63
N ASP A 7 -45.99 -32.64 32.53
CA ASP A 7 -45.95 -32.18 33.93
C ASP A 7 -45.50 -30.70 33.99
N PRO A 8 -46.23 -29.80 34.68
CA PRO A 8 -45.93 -28.37 34.68
C PRO A 8 -44.63 -27.98 35.40
N ALA A 9 -43.95 -28.92 36.06
CA ALA A 9 -42.68 -28.68 36.75
C ALA A 9 -41.43 -28.91 35.88
N GLN A 10 -41.58 -29.44 34.65
CA GLN A 10 -40.47 -29.52 33.70
C GLN A 10 -40.35 -28.20 32.94
N GLN A 11 -39.56 -27.27 33.47
CA GLN A 11 -39.03 -26.18 32.67
C GLN A 11 -38.05 -26.78 31.65
N ASP A 12 -38.45 -26.73 30.39
CA ASP A 12 -37.65 -27.14 29.25
C ASP A 12 -36.45 -26.19 29.12
N LEU A 13 -35.32 -26.56 29.73
CA LEU A 13 -34.08 -25.78 29.80
C LEU A 13 -33.45 -25.48 28.42
N PHE A 14 -34.00 -26.04 27.35
CA PHE A 14 -33.49 -25.92 25.99
C PHE A 14 -34.51 -25.36 24.99
N ALA A 15 -35.70 -24.92 25.43
CA ALA A 15 -36.75 -24.41 24.54
C ALA A 15 -36.56 -22.96 24.08
N ASP A 16 -35.53 -22.25 24.56
CA ASP A 16 -35.26 -20.83 24.25
C ASP A 16 -33.96 -20.59 23.45
N GLN A 17 -33.41 -21.61 22.78
CA GLN A 17 -32.30 -21.43 21.83
C GLN A 17 -32.76 -21.70 20.39
N LEU A 18 -33.76 -20.94 19.94
CA LEU A 18 -34.12 -20.81 18.53
C LEU A 18 -34.01 -19.35 18.07
N ASP A 19 -33.01 -18.62 18.58
CA ASP A 19 -32.58 -17.36 17.98
C ASP A 19 -31.19 -17.52 17.37
N GLU A 20 -31.17 -17.30 16.06
CA GLU A 20 -30.00 -17.01 15.22
C GLU A 20 -28.83 -18.00 15.24
N MET A 21 -29.01 -19.13 14.54
CA MET A 21 -27.91 -19.73 13.80
C MET A 21 -27.61 -18.87 12.55
N THR A 22 -27.08 -17.65 12.75
CA THR A 22 -26.27 -17.03 11.69
C THR A 22 -24.97 -17.81 11.65
N ALA A 23 -24.75 -18.51 10.54
CA ALA A 23 -23.50 -19.19 10.28
C ALA A 23 -22.35 -18.21 10.51
N THR A 24 -21.50 -18.47 11.50
CA THR A 24 -20.20 -17.81 11.65
C THR A 24 -19.39 -18.13 10.40
N VAL A 25 -19.51 -17.26 9.40
CA VAL A 25 -18.58 -17.19 8.28
C VAL A 25 -17.20 -17.04 8.94
N PRO A 26 -16.23 -17.94 8.68
CA PRO A 26 -14.86 -17.70 9.13
C PRO A 26 -14.47 -16.30 8.67
N PRO A 27 -13.77 -15.48 9.48
CA PRO A 27 -13.43 -14.13 9.09
C PRO A 27 -12.78 -14.24 7.72
N GLU A 28 -13.49 -13.75 6.71
CA GLU A 28 -12.94 -13.53 5.40
C GLU A 28 -11.63 -12.81 5.66
N ASN A 29 -10.50 -13.53 5.42
CA ASN A 29 -9.19 -12.90 5.47
C ASN A 29 -9.40 -11.58 4.76
N PRO A 30 -9.20 -10.42 5.41
CA PRO A 30 -9.51 -9.16 4.78
C PRO A 30 -8.78 -9.24 3.47
N VAL A 31 -9.54 -9.30 2.37
CA VAL A 31 -8.97 -9.26 1.04
C VAL A 31 -8.20 -7.97 1.13
N ALA A 32 -6.87 -8.09 1.22
CA ALA A 32 -6.03 -6.93 1.33
C ALA A 32 -6.35 -6.19 0.06
N VAL A 33 -7.22 -5.18 0.19
CA VAL A 33 -7.52 -4.25 -0.86
C VAL A 33 -6.15 -3.71 -1.12
N SER A 34 -5.53 -4.19 -2.20
CA SER A 34 -4.22 -3.77 -2.59
C SER A 34 -4.39 -2.27 -2.73
N GLY A 35 -3.90 -1.52 -1.74
CA GLY A 35 -3.99 -0.06 -1.68
C GLY A 35 -3.27 0.60 -2.85
N PHE A 36 -2.73 -0.22 -3.73
CA PHE A 36 -2.23 0.08 -5.04
C PHE A 36 -3.38 0.36 -6.02
N GLY A 37 -3.98 1.55 -5.88
CA GLY A 37 -4.81 2.15 -6.92
C GLY A 37 -4.03 2.59 -8.17
N GLY A 38 -2.72 2.33 -8.20
CA GLY A 38 -1.87 2.52 -9.38
C GLY A 38 -1.82 1.25 -10.23
N GLN A 39 -1.74 1.39 -11.55
CA GLN A 39 -1.39 0.26 -12.39
C GLN A 39 0.01 -0.24 -11.98
N PRO A 40 0.24 -1.57 -11.91
CA PRO A 40 1.56 -2.13 -11.55
C PRO A 40 2.66 -1.64 -12.51
N ASP A 41 2.30 -1.31 -13.75
CA ASP A 41 3.20 -0.73 -14.75
C ASP A 41 3.74 0.64 -14.32
N VAL A 42 2.87 1.53 -13.80
CA VAL A 42 3.26 2.85 -13.31
C VAL A 42 4.25 2.72 -12.16
N ALA A 43 4.01 1.79 -11.26
CA ALA A 43 4.86 1.65 -10.09
C ALA A 43 6.17 0.92 -10.35
N ALA A 44 6.18 -0.01 -11.32
CA ALA A 44 7.42 -0.53 -11.86
C ALA A 44 8.28 0.58 -12.48
N ALA A 45 7.66 1.50 -13.23
CA ALA A 45 8.34 2.68 -13.79
C ALA A 45 8.90 3.58 -12.68
N VAL A 46 8.09 3.95 -11.68
CA VAL A 46 8.54 4.75 -10.53
C VAL A 46 9.71 4.07 -9.80
N LEU A 47 9.63 2.76 -9.53
CA LEU A 47 10.73 2.04 -8.88
C LEU A 47 12.03 2.02 -9.72
N ASN A 48 11.93 2.03 -11.05
CA ASN A 48 13.10 2.18 -11.92
C ASN A 48 13.68 3.59 -11.84
N GLU A 49 12.83 4.61 -11.90
CA GLU A 49 13.25 6.01 -11.81
C GLU A 49 13.86 6.37 -10.44
N ILE A 50 13.37 5.76 -9.36
CA ILE A 50 13.98 5.86 -8.03
C ILE A 50 15.38 5.22 -8.02
N MET A 51 15.58 4.09 -8.70
CA MET A 51 16.92 3.50 -8.84
C MET A 51 17.87 4.45 -9.57
N ASP A 52 17.37 5.15 -10.59
CA ASP A 52 18.13 6.12 -11.38
C ASP A 52 18.38 7.44 -10.63
N GLY A 53 17.85 7.60 -9.40
CA GLY A 53 18.03 8.78 -8.57
C GLY A 53 17.24 10.01 -9.04
N ARG A 54 16.17 9.79 -9.81
CA ARG A 54 15.29 10.83 -10.36
C ARG A 54 14.25 11.35 -9.38
N TYR A 55 14.13 10.79 -8.19
CA TYR A 55 13.19 11.26 -7.18
C TYR A 55 13.88 11.62 -5.87
N GLY A 56 13.32 12.61 -5.19
CA GLY A 56 13.73 13.00 -3.86
C GLY A 56 12.63 13.68 -3.06
N PHE A 57 12.95 13.99 -1.82
CA PHE A 57 12.06 14.54 -0.83
C PHE A 57 12.60 15.86 -0.29
N ILE A 58 11.75 16.88 -0.19
CA ILE A 58 12.10 18.14 0.44
C ILE A 58 11.53 18.13 1.86
N GLU A 59 12.39 17.89 2.86
CA GLU A 59 11.99 17.84 4.27
C GLU A 59 11.29 19.12 4.74
N LYS A 60 11.77 20.29 4.28
CA LYS A 60 11.20 21.59 4.68
C LYS A 60 9.75 21.78 4.23
N THR A 61 9.35 21.18 3.10
CA THR A 61 8.00 21.34 2.54
C THR A 61 7.17 20.07 2.64
N GLY A 62 7.78 18.94 3.00
CA GLY A 62 7.13 17.63 3.01
C GLY A 62 6.67 17.17 1.62
N ARG A 63 7.37 17.61 0.55
CA ARG A 63 6.96 17.36 -0.84
C ARG A 63 7.93 16.45 -1.57
N VAL A 64 7.38 15.60 -2.44
CA VAL A 64 8.17 14.79 -3.37
C VAL A 64 8.49 15.58 -4.63
N VAL A 65 9.73 15.49 -5.08
CA VAL A 65 10.22 16.15 -6.29
C VAL A 65 10.91 15.16 -7.23
N GLU A 66 10.76 15.43 -8.52
CA GLU A 66 11.59 14.83 -9.54
C GLU A 66 12.88 15.66 -9.68
N VAL A 67 14.01 14.98 -9.87
CA VAL A 67 15.34 15.55 -10.00
C VAL A 67 15.87 15.24 -11.39
N ASP A 68 16.07 16.30 -12.15
CA ASP A 68 16.64 16.24 -13.48
C ASP A 68 18.17 16.07 -13.43
N PRO A 69 18.81 15.57 -14.51
CA PRO A 69 20.26 15.36 -14.57
C PRO A 69 21.09 16.63 -14.38
N ASP A 70 20.52 17.79 -14.72
CA ASP A 70 21.10 19.13 -14.58
C ASP A 70 21.01 19.67 -13.13
N ARG A 71 20.51 18.86 -12.19
CA ARG A 71 20.19 19.23 -10.79
C ARG A 71 19.05 20.24 -10.68
N SER A 72 18.20 20.35 -11.70
CA SER A 72 16.91 21.01 -11.55
C SER A 72 15.94 20.08 -10.84
N CYS A 73 14.94 20.63 -10.15
CA CYS A 73 13.86 19.83 -9.58
C CYS A 73 12.49 20.48 -9.76
N ARG A 74 11.48 19.61 -9.90
CA ARG A 74 10.06 19.95 -10.07
C ARG A 74 9.20 19.09 -9.15
N PHE A 75 8.00 19.53 -8.82
CA PHE A 75 7.06 18.70 -8.05
C PHE A 75 6.66 17.47 -8.86
N SER A 76 6.64 16.32 -8.19
CA SER A 76 6.28 15.05 -8.83
C SER A 76 4.76 14.90 -8.92
N GLU A 77 4.26 14.47 -10.08
CA GLU A 77 2.83 14.13 -10.27
C GLU A 77 2.46 12.78 -9.64
N VAL A 78 3.46 11.95 -9.33
CA VAL A 78 3.29 10.62 -8.72
C VAL A 78 3.63 10.62 -7.22
N GLU A 79 3.48 11.78 -6.57
CA GLU A 79 3.75 11.97 -5.13
C GLU A 79 3.05 10.91 -4.26
N ASP A 80 1.76 10.65 -4.49
CA ASP A 80 0.98 9.65 -3.74
C ASP A 80 1.57 8.24 -3.85
N THR A 81 2.07 7.88 -5.03
CA THR A 81 2.68 6.55 -5.26
C THR A 81 3.99 6.42 -4.48
N ILE A 82 4.80 7.47 -4.48
CA ILE A 82 6.09 7.49 -3.77
C ILE A 82 5.87 7.45 -2.26
N LEU A 83 4.93 8.24 -1.74
CA LEU A 83 4.57 8.21 -0.31
C LEU A 83 4.04 6.84 0.13
N HIS A 84 3.28 6.16 -0.72
CA HIS A 84 2.84 4.79 -0.45
C HIS A 84 4.02 3.82 -0.39
N LEU A 85 4.95 3.89 -1.35
CA LEU A 85 6.16 3.05 -1.36
C LEU A 85 7.06 3.32 -0.14
N GLU A 86 7.10 4.55 0.34
CA GLU A 86 7.81 4.94 1.56
C GLU A 86 7.15 4.33 2.80
N LYS A 87 5.83 4.45 2.91
CA LYS A 87 5.03 3.86 3.99
C LYS A 87 5.22 2.34 4.10
N GLU A 88 5.25 1.67 2.96
CA GLU A 88 5.47 0.22 2.85
C GLU A 88 6.95 -0.20 2.96
N ARG A 89 7.88 0.75 3.21
CA ARG A 89 9.32 0.54 3.38
C ARG A 89 10.03 -0.08 2.17
N TYR A 90 9.49 0.12 0.97
CA TYR A 90 10.16 -0.25 -0.28
C TYR A 90 11.24 0.75 -0.68
N ILE A 91 11.11 2.00 -0.22
CA ILE A 91 12.08 3.08 -0.44
C ILE A 91 12.52 3.67 0.89
N GLU A 92 13.73 4.21 0.92
CA GLU A 92 14.35 4.88 2.06
C GLU A 92 14.94 6.22 1.62
N LEU A 93 15.06 7.15 2.57
CA LEU A 93 15.77 8.41 2.36
C LEU A 93 17.28 8.15 2.35
N GLY A 94 17.97 8.68 1.35
CA GLY A 94 19.39 8.46 1.09
C GLY A 94 20.20 9.76 1.19
N GLU A 95 20.94 10.06 0.12
CA GLU A 95 21.86 11.20 0.05
C GLU A 95 21.11 12.52 -0.10
N MET A 96 21.54 13.54 0.64
CA MET A 96 21.04 14.90 0.48
C MET A 96 21.82 15.64 -0.61
N ILE A 97 21.11 16.20 -1.57
CA ILE A 97 21.65 16.99 -2.66
C ILE A 97 21.00 18.37 -2.72
N ALA A 98 21.73 19.36 -3.24
CA ALA A 98 21.17 20.66 -3.55
C ALA A 98 20.65 20.66 -4.99
N CYS A 99 19.34 20.89 -5.15
CA CYS A 99 18.69 21.02 -6.46
C CYS A 99 18.13 22.43 -6.64
N ARG A 100 18.03 22.88 -7.89
CA ARG A 100 17.44 24.15 -8.25
C ARG A 100 15.96 23.95 -8.60
N HIS A 101 15.08 24.57 -7.82
CA HIS A 101 13.67 24.71 -8.15
C HIS A 101 13.41 26.14 -8.64
N GLY A 102 13.39 26.32 -9.97
CA GLY A 102 13.33 27.66 -10.59
C GLY A 102 14.56 28.50 -10.26
N ALA A 103 14.38 29.63 -9.57
CA ALA A 103 15.50 30.48 -9.14
C ALA A 103 16.06 30.11 -7.76
N ILE A 104 15.42 29.17 -7.03
CA ILE A 104 15.72 28.89 -5.62
C ILE A 104 16.46 27.55 -5.51
N ILE A 105 17.52 27.50 -4.70
CA ILE A 105 18.19 26.25 -4.35
C ILE A 105 17.47 25.63 -3.15
N ARG A 106 17.11 24.36 -3.27
CA ARG A 106 16.46 23.55 -2.22
C ARG A 106 17.34 22.35 -1.89
N GLN A 107 17.35 21.98 -0.61
CA GLN A 107 17.91 20.72 -0.18
C GLN A 107 16.87 19.62 -0.43
N VAL A 108 17.27 18.62 -1.19
CA VAL A 108 16.45 17.47 -1.59
C VAL A 108 17.18 16.21 -1.12
N THR A 109 16.51 15.40 -0.32
CA THR A 109 17.01 14.08 0.08
C THR A 109 16.58 13.06 -0.96
N ARG A 110 17.52 12.47 -1.70
CA ARG A 110 17.20 11.48 -2.74
C ARG A 110 16.63 10.22 -2.14
N TYR A 111 15.64 9.66 -2.81
CA TYR A 111 15.14 8.33 -2.47
C TYR A 111 16.11 7.26 -2.95
N LYS A 112 16.16 6.17 -2.19
CA LYS A 112 16.93 4.98 -2.50
C LYS A 112 16.05 3.75 -2.33
N LEU A 113 16.26 2.75 -3.18
CA LEU A 113 15.57 1.46 -3.05
C LEU A 113 16.14 0.65 -1.88
N THR A 114 15.25 0.09 -1.07
CA THR A 114 15.62 -0.94 -0.10
C THR A 114 15.82 -2.29 -0.78
N LYS A 115 16.31 -3.30 -0.04
CA LYS A 115 16.37 -4.69 -0.53
C LYS A 115 14.98 -5.22 -0.91
N ALA A 116 13.95 -4.84 -0.14
CA ALA A 116 12.57 -5.19 -0.41
C ALA A 116 12.07 -4.52 -1.70
N GLY A 117 12.30 -3.21 -1.86
CA GLY A 117 11.92 -2.48 -3.07
C GLY A 117 12.61 -3.00 -4.34
N THR A 118 13.88 -3.38 -4.23
CA THR A 118 14.62 -4.02 -5.34
C THR A 118 13.99 -5.36 -5.73
N THR A 119 13.56 -6.15 -4.74
CA THR A 119 12.88 -7.43 -4.98
C THR A 119 11.51 -7.22 -5.61
N LEU A 120 10.75 -6.24 -5.13
CA LEU A 120 9.45 -5.86 -5.69
C LEU A 120 9.58 -5.43 -7.15
N ARG A 121 10.54 -4.55 -7.45
CA ARG A 121 10.82 -4.10 -8.81
C ARG A 121 11.10 -5.26 -9.76
N LYS A 122 11.94 -6.22 -9.35
CA LYS A 122 12.24 -7.42 -10.15
C LYS A 122 11.00 -8.28 -10.38
N ARG A 123 10.17 -8.46 -9.35
CA ARG A 123 8.92 -9.23 -9.46
C ARG A 123 7.97 -8.57 -10.45
N TRP A 124 7.76 -7.28 -10.33
CA TRP A 124 6.85 -6.53 -11.21
C TRP A 124 7.36 -6.39 -12.63
N ALA A 125 8.67 -6.19 -12.83
CA ALA A 125 9.28 -6.23 -14.16
C ALA A 125 9.15 -7.60 -14.86
N SER A 126 8.92 -8.67 -14.10
CA SER A 126 8.72 -10.02 -14.63
C SER A 126 7.25 -10.36 -14.91
N LEU A 127 6.31 -9.50 -14.51
CA LEU A 127 4.89 -9.69 -14.81
C LEU A 127 4.69 -9.41 -16.31
N LYS A 128 4.49 -10.48 -17.08
CA LYS A 128 4.03 -10.34 -18.46
C LYS A 128 2.56 -9.92 -18.41
N PRO A 129 2.12 -8.95 -19.24
CA PRO A 129 0.69 -8.73 -19.43
C PRO A 129 0.12 -10.07 -19.91
N ARG A 130 -0.82 -10.60 -19.13
CA ARG A 130 -1.57 -11.79 -19.53
C ARG A 130 -2.47 -11.34 -20.68
N ASN A 131 -2.02 -11.61 -21.90
CA ASN A 131 -2.62 -11.27 -23.19
C ASN A 131 -4.10 -10.85 -23.11
N ALA A 132 -4.38 -9.62 -23.54
CA ALA A 132 -5.69 -9.18 -24.00
C ALA A 132 -6.07 -9.89 -25.31
#